data_AF-A0A0C3GTI6-F1
#
_entry.id   AF-A0A0C3GTI6-F1
#
_cell.length_a   1.000
_cell.length_b   1.000
_cell.length_c   1.000
_cell.angle_alpha   90.00
_cell.angle_beta   90.00
_cell.angle_gamma   90.00
#
_symmetry.space_group_name_H-M   'P 1'
#
loop_
_entity.id
_entity.type
_entity.pdbx_description
1 polymer ?
#
loop_
_entity_poly.entity_id
_entity_poly.type
_entity_poly.pdbx_seq_one_letter_code
_entity_poly.pdbx_strand_id
1 'polypeptide(L)'
;MERATAECPSPLLLESLFPDTGGYIRGRWCRVIDLGAGPVSCCLPCPVSEWRYSDGFDGKMLVAGWCAIAIIVSMVVMALTYTVLPTSATGRHYLTTVPMIGFILVPTAYIVPLSRAPNQCHDTITPNDHRSDRMCAATASLLMGGIWVVVIGCLFRSLSLHLMVMWDRTLGKKYMYASLSCIILGTLVLLILDFEVTGVSYQLGRVCYINPFEGWGTFWIPLIVITALTFLLQALTMGYCVFTVLRPILQKSIEFSPRHLPQESVEYRQDSEARQTSIQTRKILRMQWRPIIIVFMIVLNVTFISTVFIEVQGIYTYPTERFVPWAACLVLMGGKDNCMSQADKLGPPENLIVAALILLAICGLWGVILFARSSMLLAWIDLFKGSLRPKIRLLDAEVAAEAVSPSQFPPRARSGSSDCELIRLPKRQCVSPVISEDFHSDYTYVVTE
;
A
#
# COMPACT_ATOMS: atom_id res chain seq x y z
N MET A 1 19.76 2.99 63.12
CA MET A 1 20.25 2.84 61.74
C MET A 1 19.01 2.58 60.89
N GLU A 2 18.31 3.64 60.51
CA GLU A 2 17.18 3.52 59.58
C GLU A 2 17.74 2.99 58.26
N ARG A 3 17.20 1.87 57.78
CA ARG A 3 17.41 1.46 56.39
C ARG A 3 16.78 2.56 55.55
N ALA A 4 17.61 3.40 54.93
CA ALA A 4 17.15 4.26 53.85
C ALA A 4 16.47 3.34 52.83
N THR A 5 15.16 3.49 52.67
CA THR A 5 14.43 2.87 51.57
C THR A 5 15.07 3.34 50.29
N ALA A 6 15.51 2.41 49.44
CA ALA A 6 16.14 2.75 48.19
C ALA A 6 15.07 3.40 47.29
N GLU A 7 15.04 4.72 47.29
CA GLU A 7 14.10 5.55 46.55
C GLU A 7 14.73 5.99 45.22
N CYS A 8 13.92 5.96 44.16
CA CYS A 8 14.33 6.46 42.87
C CYS A 8 14.40 8.00 42.92
N PRO A 9 15.48 8.62 42.42
CA PRO A 9 15.58 10.06 42.37
C PRO A 9 14.55 10.62 41.38
N SER A 10 13.85 11.69 41.77
CA SER A 10 12.92 12.41 40.89
C SER A 10 13.61 12.82 39.59
N PRO A 11 12.99 12.66 38.41
CA PRO A 11 11.58 12.31 38.15
C PRO A 11 11.27 10.81 38.04
N LEU A 12 12.24 9.93 38.33
CA LEU A 12 12.06 8.48 38.23
C LEU A 12 11.21 7.96 39.39
N LEU A 13 10.40 6.94 39.10
CA LEU A 13 9.46 6.33 40.04
C LEU A 13 9.84 4.88 40.30
N LEU A 14 9.63 4.41 41.53
CA LEU A 14 9.94 3.04 41.92
C LEU A 14 8.90 2.08 41.32
N GLU A 15 9.35 1.07 40.58
CA GLU A 15 8.46 0.13 39.88
C GLU A 15 7.51 -0.62 40.83
N SER A 16 7.99 -1.00 42.01
CA SER A 16 7.24 -1.79 42.99
C SER A 16 6.04 -1.08 43.61
N LEU A 17 5.88 0.22 43.38
CA LEU A 17 4.71 1.00 43.81
C LEU A 17 3.52 0.84 42.85
N PHE A 18 3.72 0.21 41.69
CA PHE A 18 2.69 0.08 40.65
C PHE A 18 2.26 -1.39 40.49
N PRO A 19 0.98 -1.64 40.19
CA PRO A 19 0.45 -3.00 40.09
C PRO A 19 0.94 -3.70 38.83
N ASP A 20 1.25 -4.99 38.88
CA ASP A 20 1.66 -5.79 37.71
C ASP A 20 0.47 -6.30 36.87
N THR A 21 -0.62 -5.54 36.84
CA THR A 21 -1.84 -5.89 36.10
C THR A 21 -2.42 -4.66 35.43
N GLY A 22 -2.83 -4.80 34.17
CA GLY A 22 -3.40 -3.71 33.38
C GLY A 22 -2.38 -3.00 32.50
N GLY A 23 -2.85 -2.44 31.38
CA GLY A 23 -1.99 -1.80 30.38
C GLY A 23 -0.93 -2.72 29.77
N TYR A 24 0.06 -2.12 29.10
CA TYR A 24 1.19 -2.83 28.51
C TYR A 24 2.43 -2.74 29.42
N ILE A 25 2.54 -3.69 30.34
CA ILE A 25 3.60 -3.76 31.37
C ILE A 25 5.01 -3.80 30.76
N ARG A 26 5.22 -4.61 29.71
CA ARG A 26 6.53 -4.65 29.00
C ARG A 26 6.88 -3.33 28.30
N GLY A 27 5.92 -2.43 28.15
CA GLY A 27 6.11 -1.08 27.63
C GLY A 27 6.53 -0.06 28.68
N ARG A 28 6.55 -0.43 29.96
CA ARG A 28 7.10 0.42 31.02
C ARG A 28 8.57 0.69 30.73
N TRP A 29 8.95 1.95 30.84
CA TRP A 29 10.34 2.34 30.65
C TRP A 29 11.08 2.26 31.98
N CYS A 30 11.39 1.04 32.42
CA CYS A 30 12.08 0.77 33.69
C CYS A 30 13.51 0.27 33.46
N ARG A 31 14.43 0.69 34.32
CA ARG A 31 15.83 0.23 34.33
C ARG A 31 16.28 -0.03 35.76
N VAL A 32 17.06 -1.08 35.93
CA VAL A 32 17.75 -1.35 37.20
C VAL A 32 18.93 -0.39 37.31
N ILE A 33 18.93 0.43 38.36
CA ILE A 33 19.98 1.40 38.67
C ILE A 33 20.56 1.01 40.03
N ASP A 34 21.89 1.00 40.14
CA ASP A 34 22.57 0.84 41.42
C ASP A 34 22.85 2.23 42.02
N LEU A 35 22.10 2.58 43.06
CA LEU A 35 22.20 3.86 43.76
C LEU A 35 23.09 3.76 45.02
N GLY A 36 23.90 2.70 45.15
CA GLY A 36 24.75 2.47 46.32
C GLY A 36 24.01 1.92 47.55
N ALA A 37 22.67 1.86 47.50
CA ALA A 37 21.80 1.17 48.45
C ALA A 37 21.35 -0.22 47.97
N GLY A 38 21.89 -0.69 46.84
CA GLY A 38 21.51 -1.90 46.13
C GLY A 38 20.80 -1.62 44.79
N PRO A 39 20.63 -2.65 43.93
CA PRO A 39 19.95 -2.50 42.65
C PRO A 39 18.45 -2.27 42.85
N VAL A 40 17.93 -1.14 42.34
CA VAL A 40 16.49 -0.83 42.32
C VAL A 40 16.00 -0.60 40.91
N SER A 41 14.77 -1.03 40.61
CA SER A 41 14.12 -0.78 39.32
C SER A 41 13.41 0.57 39.35
N CYS A 42 13.92 1.51 38.56
CA CYS A 42 13.39 2.86 38.44
C CYS A 42 12.81 3.08 37.05
N CYS A 43 11.61 3.64 36.99
CA CYS A 43 10.83 3.85 35.79
C CYS A 43 10.63 5.33 35.49
N LEU A 44 10.59 5.66 34.20
CA LEU A 44 10.22 6.99 33.74
C LEU A 44 8.68 7.12 33.68
N PRO A 45 8.10 8.30 34.00
CA PRO A 45 6.68 8.52 33.86
C PRO A 45 6.20 8.40 32.40
N CYS A 46 4.97 7.89 32.23
CA CYS A 46 4.30 7.77 30.93
C CYS A 46 3.66 9.12 30.53
N PRO A 47 3.68 9.49 29.23
CA PRO A 47 4.28 8.79 28.09
C PRO A 47 5.77 9.11 27.91
N VAL A 48 6.56 8.11 27.51
CA VAL A 48 8.02 8.25 27.31
C VAL A 48 8.37 9.34 26.27
N SER A 49 7.48 9.54 25.29
CA SER A 49 7.63 10.57 24.26
C SER A 49 7.69 11.99 24.83
N GLU A 50 7.01 12.28 25.94
CA GLU A 50 7.02 13.62 26.55
C GLU A 50 8.36 13.96 27.21
N TRP A 51 9.12 12.96 27.64
CA TRP A 51 10.44 13.14 28.25
C TRP A 51 11.56 13.21 27.22
N ARG A 52 11.35 12.56 26.08
CA ARG A 52 12.35 12.42 25.03
C ARG A 52 12.26 13.49 23.96
N TYR A 53 11.03 13.92 23.62
CA TYR A 53 10.77 14.88 22.55
C TYR A 53 10.36 16.24 23.10
N SER A 54 10.47 17.25 22.24
CA SER A 54 10.05 18.61 22.60
C SER A 54 8.55 18.68 22.88
N ASP A 55 8.11 19.68 23.66
CA ASP A 55 6.69 19.91 23.98
C ASP A 55 5.78 20.04 22.74
N GLY A 56 6.36 20.39 21.58
CA GLY A 56 5.65 20.51 20.31
C GLY A 56 5.35 19.19 19.60
N PHE A 57 5.86 18.04 20.08
CA PHE A 57 5.73 16.75 19.41
C PHE A 57 4.27 16.36 19.15
N ASP A 58 3.43 16.49 20.17
CA ASP A 58 2.00 16.19 20.10
C ASP A 58 1.25 17.11 19.13
N GLY A 59 1.65 18.39 19.07
CA GLY A 59 1.12 19.36 18.11
C GLY A 59 1.47 19.01 16.66
N LYS A 60 2.67 18.49 16.41
CA LYS A 60 3.09 18.01 15.08
C LYS A 60 2.27 16.81 14.62
N MET A 61 1.86 15.93 15.54
CA MET A 61 0.97 14.80 15.22
C MET A 61 -0.46 15.26 14.87
N LEU A 62 -0.89 16.40 15.41
CA LEU A 62 -2.18 17.00 15.10
C LEU A 62 -2.25 17.46 13.63
N VAL A 63 -1.14 17.96 13.08
CA VAL A 63 -1.01 18.29 11.65
C VAL A 63 -1.24 17.06 10.78
N ALA A 64 -0.70 15.90 11.15
CA ALA A 64 -0.90 14.65 10.43
C ALA A 64 -2.39 14.27 10.36
N GLY A 65 -3.12 14.45 11.46
CA GLY A 65 -4.57 14.23 11.51
C GLY A 65 -5.35 15.13 10.54
N TRP A 66 -5.02 16.42 10.47
CA TRP A 66 -5.66 17.34 9.52
C TRP A 66 -5.36 16.97 8.06
N CYS A 67 -4.13 16.56 7.75
CA CYS A 67 -3.79 16.05 6.42
C CYS A 67 -4.59 14.78 6.08
N ALA A 68 -4.78 13.88 7.05
CA ALA A 68 -5.56 12.66 6.87
C ALA A 68 -7.03 12.94 6.51
N ILE A 69 -7.64 14.00 7.05
CA ILE A 69 -9.00 14.44 6.70
C ILE A 69 -9.09 14.76 5.19
N ALA A 70 -8.18 15.58 4.67
CA ALA A 70 -8.19 15.96 3.26
C ALA A 70 -8.04 14.73 2.33
N ILE A 71 -7.22 13.76 2.74
CA ILE A 71 -6.99 12.52 2.01
C ILE A 71 -8.23 11.62 2.04
N ILE A 72 -8.88 11.49 3.19
CA ILE A 72 -10.11 10.70 3.31
C ILE A 72 -11.23 11.30 2.49
N VAL A 73 -11.43 12.62 2.52
CA VAL A 73 -12.42 13.29 1.67
C VAL A 73 -12.15 12.98 0.20
N SER A 74 -10.88 13.08 -0.22
CA SER A 74 -10.47 12.77 -1.60
C SER A 74 -10.71 11.29 -1.96
N MET A 75 -10.44 10.37 -1.04
CA MET A 75 -10.69 8.95 -1.22
C MET A 75 -12.17 8.59 -1.26
N VAL A 76 -13.00 9.23 -0.43
CA VAL A 76 -14.46 9.05 -0.46
C VAL A 76 -15.02 9.56 -1.78
N VAL A 77 -14.56 10.70 -2.30
CA VAL A 77 -14.94 11.18 -3.64
C VAL A 77 -14.54 10.18 -4.73
N MET A 78 -13.35 9.59 -4.63
CA MET A 78 -12.92 8.52 -5.55
C MET A 78 -13.79 7.26 -5.42
N ALA A 79 -14.22 6.88 -4.21
CA ALA A 79 -15.09 5.73 -4.00
C ALA A 79 -16.48 5.99 -4.59
N LEU A 80 -17.03 7.19 -4.36
CA LEU A 80 -18.26 7.66 -4.98
C LEU A 80 -18.17 7.63 -6.50
N THR A 81 -17.04 8.06 -7.07
CA THR A 81 -16.76 8.00 -8.50
C THR A 81 -16.89 6.57 -9.04
N TYR A 82 -16.40 5.55 -8.32
CA TYR A 82 -16.56 4.15 -8.73
C TYR A 82 -17.98 3.59 -8.59
N THR A 83 -18.79 4.15 -7.70
CA THR A 83 -20.19 3.74 -7.52
C THR A 83 -21.14 4.42 -8.51
N VAL A 84 -20.91 5.70 -8.84
CA VAL A 84 -21.83 6.52 -9.65
C VAL A 84 -21.54 6.43 -11.14
N LEU A 85 -20.26 6.42 -11.55
CA LEU A 85 -19.88 6.43 -12.97
C LEU A 85 -19.81 5.00 -13.55
N PRO A 86 -20.09 4.86 -14.86
CA PRO A 86 -20.05 3.55 -15.52
C PRO A 86 -18.63 2.95 -15.54
N THR A 87 -18.58 1.62 -15.66
CA THR A 87 -17.34 0.83 -15.77
C THR A 87 -16.47 1.27 -16.95
N SER A 88 -17.08 1.73 -18.03
CA SER A 88 -16.39 2.24 -19.23
C SER A 88 -15.53 3.48 -18.96
N ALA A 89 -16.00 4.39 -18.10
CA ALA A 89 -15.26 5.60 -17.74
C ALA A 89 -14.24 5.37 -16.62
N THR A 90 -14.58 4.49 -15.67
CA THR A 90 -13.78 4.25 -14.46
C THR A 90 -12.73 3.17 -14.63
N GLY A 91 -12.97 2.19 -15.52
CA GLY A 91 -12.21 0.95 -15.61
C GLY A 91 -12.11 0.22 -14.27
N ARG A 92 -13.19 0.27 -13.48
CA ARG A 92 -13.24 -0.32 -12.14
C ARG A 92 -13.01 -1.83 -12.21
N HIS A 93 -12.14 -2.33 -11.34
CA HIS A 93 -11.81 -3.74 -11.22
C HIS A 93 -11.58 -4.06 -9.75
N TYR A 94 -12.03 -5.21 -9.26
CA TYR A 94 -11.96 -5.55 -7.83
C TYR A 94 -10.52 -5.51 -7.28
N LEU A 95 -9.52 -5.94 -8.05
CA LEU A 95 -8.08 -5.83 -7.69
C LEU A 95 -7.55 -4.39 -7.59
N THR A 96 -8.34 -3.40 -8.02
CA THR A 96 -8.05 -1.97 -7.82
C THR A 96 -8.88 -1.41 -6.67
N THR A 97 -10.14 -1.81 -6.57
CA THR A 97 -11.06 -1.31 -5.54
C THR A 97 -10.74 -1.85 -4.13
N VAL A 98 -10.28 -3.08 -4.00
CA VAL A 98 -9.98 -3.67 -2.67
C VAL A 98 -8.79 -2.97 -1.97
N PRO A 99 -7.61 -2.77 -2.60
CA PRO A 99 -6.55 -1.99 -1.98
C PRO A 99 -6.96 -0.55 -1.61
N MET A 100 -7.89 0.04 -2.38
CA MET A 100 -8.42 1.36 -2.08
C MET A 100 -9.14 1.43 -0.74
N ILE A 101 -9.84 0.36 -0.34
CA ILE A 101 -10.44 0.26 1.00
C ILE A 101 -9.35 0.38 2.07
N GLY A 102 -8.23 -0.33 1.89
CA GLY A 102 -7.09 -0.22 2.80
C GLY A 102 -6.51 1.21 2.88
N PHE A 103 -6.40 1.90 1.74
CA PHE A 103 -5.98 3.31 1.71
C PHE A 103 -6.98 4.29 2.36
N ILE A 104 -8.23 3.89 2.59
CA ILE A 104 -9.20 4.65 3.40
C ILE A 104 -9.00 4.33 4.88
N LEU A 105 -8.81 3.06 5.24
CA LEU A 105 -8.68 2.61 6.63
C LEU A 105 -7.45 3.21 7.33
N VAL A 106 -6.29 3.22 6.67
CA VAL A 106 -5.03 3.74 7.25
C VAL A 106 -5.15 5.20 7.74
N PRO A 107 -5.53 6.19 6.91
CA PRO A 107 -5.71 7.56 7.39
C PRO A 107 -6.86 7.70 8.40
N THR A 108 -7.83 6.78 8.40
CA THR A 108 -8.95 6.84 9.37
C THR A 108 -8.42 6.64 10.79
N ALA A 109 -7.39 5.82 10.97
CA ALA A 109 -6.72 5.65 12.26
C ALA A 109 -6.18 6.97 12.85
N TYR A 110 -5.79 7.93 12.01
CA TYR A 110 -5.28 9.24 12.43
C TYR A 110 -6.38 10.27 12.67
N ILE A 111 -7.59 10.06 12.12
CA ILE A 111 -8.74 10.93 12.38
C ILE A 111 -9.38 10.62 13.72
N VAL A 112 -9.45 9.34 14.11
CA VAL A 112 -10.07 8.92 15.38
C VAL A 112 -9.56 9.73 16.59
N PRO A 113 -8.25 9.92 16.83
CA PRO A 113 -7.76 10.68 17.99
C PRO A 113 -8.00 12.20 17.91
N LEU A 114 -8.46 12.74 16.77
CA LEU A 114 -8.90 14.14 16.67
C LEU A 114 -10.25 14.36 17.35
N SER A 115 -11.11 13.32 17.40
CA SER A 115 -12.43 13.41 18.01
C SER A 115 -12.36 13.54 19.53
N ARG A 116 -11.42 12.84 20.15
CA ARG A 116 -11.17 12.84 21.59
C ARG A 116 -9.72 12.43 21.85
N ALA A 117 -9.03 13.20 22.69
CA ALA A 117 -7.69 12.84 23.14
C ALA A 117 -7.74 11.48 23.88
N PRO A 118 -6.94 10.48 23.46
CA PRO A 118 -6.92 9.19 24.12
C PRO A 118 -6.19 9.27 25.47
N ASN A 119 -6.60 8.42 26.41
CA ASN A 119 -5.85 8.20 27.65
C ASN A 119 -4.64 7.33 27.30
N GLN A 120 -3.47 7.92 27.10
CA GLN A 120 -2.27 7.19 26.67
C GLN A 120 -1.70 6.26 27.75
N CYS A 121 -1.92 6.60 29.03
CA CYS A 121 -1.34 5.91 30.18
C CYS A 121 -2.44 5.26 31.04
N HIS A 122 -2.18 4.02 31.46
CA HIS A 122 -3.04 3.25 32.37
C HIS A 122 -2.84 3.72 33.82
N ASP A 123 -1.57 3.85 34.20
CA ASP A 123 -1.09 4.42 35.46
C ASP A 123 0.10 5.35 35.14
N THR A 124 0.77 5.86 36.17
CA THR A 124 1.86 6.84 36.02
C THR A 124 3.06 6.32 35.22
N ILE A 125 3.28 5.01 35.10
CA ILE A 125 4.44 4.42 34.39
C ILE A 125 4.05 3.49 33.24
N THR A 126 2.80 3.01 33.19
CA THR A 126 2.33 1.97 32.28
C THR A 126 1.50 2.56 31.15
N PRO A 127 1.88 2.37 29.87
CA PRO A 127 1.05 2.78 28.74
C PRO A 127 -0.20 1.91 28.61
N ASN A 128 -1.31 2.50 28.13
CA ASN A 128 -2.50 1.73 27.76
C ASN A 128 -2.25 0.91 26.48
N ASP A 129 -2.95 -0.21 26.40
CA ASP A 129 -2.89 -1.21 25.35
C ASP A 129 -4.29 -1.47 24.78
N HIS A 130 -4.38 -2.31 23.73
CA HIS A 130 -5.68 -2.65 23.12
C HIS A 130 -6.68 -3.34 24.08
N ARG A 131 -6.22 -3.92 25.19
CA ARG A 131 -7.08 -4.59 26.17
C ARG A 131 -7.65 -3.60 27.19
N SER A 132 -6.86 -2.60 27.57
CA SER A 132 -7.21 -1.58 28.55
C SER A 132 -7.93 -0.37 27.95
N ASP A 133 -7.67 -0.03 26.69
CA ASP A 133 -8.33 1.09 26.00
C ASP A 133 -8.88 0.72 24.62
N ARG A 134 -10.17 1.05 24.41
CA ARG A 134 -10.89 0.74 23.16
C ARG A 134 -10.47 1.63 22.00
N MET A 135 -10.04 2.87 22.27
CA MET A 135 -9.56 3.76 21.21
C MET A 135 -8.22 3.25 20.66
N CYS A 136 -7.35 2.71 21.52
CA CYS A 136 -6.15 2.03 21.07
C CYS A 136 -6.50 0.87 20.14
N ALA A 137 -7.41 -0.02 20.55
CA ALA A 137 -7.84 -1.15 19.73
C ALA A 137 -8.38 -0.69 18.36
N ALA A 138 -9.29 0.31 18.35
CA ALA A 138 -9.88 0.81 17.12
C ALA A 138 -8.86 1.45 16.16
N THR A 139 -7.97 2.32 16.67
CA THR A 139 -6.94 2.97 15.85
C THR A 139 -5.95 1.96 15.28
N ALA A 140 -5.50 0.99 16.09
CA ALA A 140 -4.64 -0.08 15.62
C ALA A 140 -5.32 -1.00 14.59
N SER A 141 -6.59 -1.37 14.80
CA SER A 141 -7.32 -2.22 13.83
C SER A 141 -7.46 -1.54 12.47
N LEU A 142 -7.77 -0.23 12.46
CA LEU A 142 -7.85 0.57 11.23
C LEU A 142 -6.50 0.68 10.54
N LEU A 143 -5.44 0.95 11.31
CA LEU A 143 -4.09 1.11 10.79
C LEU A 143 -3.53 -0.20 10.22
N MET A 144 -3.43 -1.24 11.06
CA MET A 144 -2.83 -2.52 10.69
C MET A 144 -3.70 -3.28 9.69
N GLY A 145 -5.02 -3.30 9.90
CA GLY A 145 -5.96 -3.90 8.95
C GLY A 145 -5.91 -3.20 7.59
N GLY A 146 -5.84 -1.87 7.58
CA GLY A 146 -5.66 -1.09 6.36
C GLY A 146 -4.37 -1.45 5.61
N ILE A 147 -3.24 -1.53 6.32
CA ILE A 147 -1.94 -1.91 5.76
C ILE A 147 -2.01 -3.31 5.13
N TRP A 148 -2.57 -4.29 5.84
CA TRP A 148 -2.68 -5.66 5.33
C TRP A 148 -3.58 -5.76 4.09
N VAL A 149 -4.72 -5.05 4.06
CA VAL A 149 -5.58 -4.99 2.87
C VAL A 149 -4.85 -4.41 1.67
N VAL A 150 -4.08 -3.33 1.86
CA VAL A 150 -3.28 -2.72 0.79
C VAL A 150 -2.23 -3.70 0.28
N VAL A 151 -1.40 -4.25 1.18
CA VAL A 151 -0.23 -5.03 0.79
C VAL A 151 -0.62 -6.37 0.15
N ILE A 152 -1.58 -7.10 0.73
CA ILE A 152 -2.07 -8.36 0.15
C ILE A 152 -2.83 -8.08 -1.15
N GLY A 153 -3.65 -7.02 -1.19
CA GLY A 153 -4.37 -6.64 -2.41
C GLY A 153 -3.42 -6.25 -3.56
N CYS A 154 -2.34 -5.53 -3.26
CA CYS A 154 -1.29 -5.20 -4.21
C CYS A 154 -0.54 -6.44 -4.71
N LEU A 155 -0.26 -7.42 -3.85
CA LEU A 155 0.32 -8.71 -4.24
C LEU A 155 -0.55 -9.41 -5.29
N PHE A 156 -1.85 -9.60 -5.01
CA PHE A 156 -2.76 -10.25 -5.95
C PHE A 156 -2.93 -9.47 -7.25
N ARG A 157 -2.95 -8.15 -7.18
CA ARG A 157 -2.94 -7.30 -8.39
C ARG A 157 -1.69 -7.56 -9.24
N SER A 158 -0.51 -7.59 -8.62
CA SER A 158 0.75 -7.82 -9.33
C SER A 158 0.81 -9.24 -9.90
N LEU A 159 0.37 -10.24 -9.13
CA LEU A 159 0.28 -11.63 -9.58
C LEU A 159 -0.68 -11.80 -10.75
N SER A 160 -1.85 -11.17 -10.70
CA SER A 160 -2.83 -11.17 -11.80
C SER A 160 -2.19 -10.63 -13.09
N LEU A 161 -1.48 -9.51 -12.99
CA LEU A 161 -0.80 -8.91 -14.12
C LEU A 161 0.31 -9.84 -14.66
N HIS A 162 1.08 -10.43 -13.76
CA HIS A 162 2.15 -11.36 -14.13
C HIS A 162 1.62 -12.57 -14.90
N LEU A 163 0.52 -13.18 -14.42
CA LEU A 163 -0.13 -14.31 -15.08
C LEU A 163 -0.71 -13.94 -16.45
N MET A 164 -1.31 -12.77 -16.59
CA MET A 164 -1.86 -12.31 -17.86
C MET A 164 -0.77 -12.02 -18.89
N VAL A 165 0.33 -11.38 -18.49
CA VAL A 165 1.38 -10.93 -19.43
C VAL A 165 2.39 -12.03 -19.73
N MET A 166 2.92 -12.70 -18.70
CA MET A 166 4.00 -13.68 -18.86
C MET A 166 3.48 -15.05 -19.27
N TRP A 167 2.30 -15.41 -18.78
CA TRP A 167 1.73 -16.74 -18.94
C TRP A 167 0.52 -16.79 -19.88
N ASP A 168 0.11 -15.64 -20.42
CA ASP A 168 -1.05 -15.49 -21.33
C ASP A 168 -2.32 -16.19 -20.80
N ARG A 169 -2.51 -16.16 -19.47
CA ARG A 169 -3.64 -16.80 -18.80
C ARG A 169 -4.76 -15.79 -18.59
N THR A 170 -5.93 -16.08 -19.16
CA THR A 170 -7.16 -15.36 -18.84
C THR A 170 -7.64 -15.76 -17.43
N LEU A 171 -7.88 -14.76 -16.58
CA LEU A 171 -8.33 -14.97 -15.21
C LEU A 171 -9.86 -14.95 -15.17
N GLY A 172 -10.46 -16.09 -14.82
CA GLY A 172 -11.90 -16.21 -14.64
C GLY A 172 -12.37 -16.00 -13.19
N LYS A 173 -13.66 -16.24 -12.95
CA LYS A 173 -14.34 -16.12 -11.64
C LYS A 173 -13.64 -16.86 -10.50
N LYS A 174 -13.03 -18.01 -10.79
CA LYS A 174 -12.29 -18.81 -9.79
C LYS A 174 -11.15 -18.02 -9.16
N TYR A 175 -10.41 -17.26 -9.96
CA TYR A 175 -9.32 -16.42 -9.47
C TYR A 175 -9.84 -15.23 -8.66
N MET A 176 -10.97 -14.65 -9.07
CA MET A 176 -11.62 -13.57 -8.33
C MET A 176 -12.02 -14.00 -6.91
N TYR A 177 -12.76 -15.10 -6.77
CA TYR A 177 -13.16 -15.58 -5.44
C TYR A 177 -11.97 -16.02 -4.59
N ALA A 178 -10.97 -16.67 -5.20
CA ALA A 178 -9.76 -17.08 -4.49
C ALA A 178 -8.98 -15.87 -3.94
N SER A 179 -8.71 -14.88 -4.79
CA SER A 179 -7.96 -13.68 -4.38
C SER A 179 -8.71 -12.85 -3.33
N LEU A 180 -10.01 -12.63 -3.49
CA LEU A 180 -10.82 -11.93 -2.49
C LEU A 180 -10.83 -12.67 -1.14
N SER A 181 -11.00 -13.99 -1.17
CA SER A 181 -10.98 -14.82 0.05
C SER A 181 -9.62 -14.75 0.73
N CYS A 182 -8.52 -14.85 -0.03
CA CYS A 182 -7.17 -14.73 0.52
C CYS A 182 -6.87 -13.34 1.07
N ILE A 183 -7.38 -12.27 0.45
CA ILE A 183 -7.22 -10.91 0.99
C ILE A 183 -7.94 -10.78 2.33
N ILE A 184 -9.22 -11.13 2.39
CA ILE A 184 -10.02 -10.98 3.61
C ILE A 184 -9.49 -11.89 4.72
N LEU A 185 -9.33 -13.18 4.44
CA LEU A 185 -8.86 -14.15 5.43
C LEU A 185 -7.41 -13.85 5.85
N GLY A 186 -6.54 -13.51 4.90
CA GLY A 186 -5.14 -13.16 5.18
C GLY A 186 -5.04 -11.92 6.06
N THR A 187 -5.80 -10.87 5.76
CA THR A 187 -5.87 -9.67 6.62
C THR A 187 -6.37 -10.02 8.03
N LEU A 188 -7.45 -10.80 8.15
CA LEU A 188 -7.99 -11.16 9.46
C LEU A 188 -7.00 -11.98 10.29
N VAL A 189 -6.37 -12.99 9.68
CA VAL A 189 -5.38 -13.84 10.37
C VAL A 189 -4.18 -13.03 10.83
N LEU A 190 -3.60 -12.19 9.97
CA LEU A 190 -2.45 -11.37 10.33
C LEU A 190 -2.81 -10.33 11.39
N LEU A 191 -3.99 -9.72 11.31
CA LEU A 191 -4.46 -8.79 12.34
C LEU A 191 -4.65 -9.47 13.70
N ILE A 192 -5.19 -10.69 13.73
CA ILE A 192 -5.33 -11.46 14.97
C ILE A 192 -3.94 -11.79 15.54
N LEU A 193 -2.98 -12.17 14.70
CA LEU A 193 -1.59 -12.41 15.12
C LEU A 193 -0.95 -11.14 15.69
N ASP A 194 -1.16 -9.98 15.07
CA ASP A 194 -0.65 -8.69 15.56
C ASP A 194 -1.18 -8.37 16.95
N PHE A 195 -2.46 -8.66 17.23
CA PHE A 195 -3.10 -8.36 18.52
C PHE A 195 -2.78 -9.37 19.61
N GLU A 196 -2.85 -10.68 19.30
CA GLU A 196 -2.72 -11.74 20.30
C GLU A 196 -1.27 -12.09 20.63
N VAL A 197 -0.37 -12.05 19.64
CA VAL A 197 1.05 -12.38 19.88
C VAL A 197 1.80 -11.15 20.34
N THR A 198 1.74 -10.07 19.54
CA THR A 198 2.57 -8.88 19.81
C THR A 198 1.87 -7.85 20.68
N GLY A 199 0.59 -7.63 20.42
CA GLY A 199 -0.16 -6.52 21.00
C GLY A 199 0.24 -5.15 20.45
N VAL A 200 -0.61 -4.18 20.74
CA VAL A 200 -0.47 -2.78 20.36
C VAL A 200 -0.63 -1.90 21.59
N SER A 201 0.11 -0.79 21.66
CA SER A 201 0.07 0.18 22.77
C SER A 201 0.42 1.61 22.33
N TYR A 202 0.11 2.58 23.18
CA TYR A 202 0.51 3.98 22.98
C TYR A 202 1.99 4.15 23.30
N GLN A 203 2.82 4.22 22.25
CA GLN A 203 4.28 4.43 22.38
C GLN A 203 4.76 5.72 21.71
N LEU A 204 4.09 6.17 20.65
CA LEU A 204 4.51 7.28 19.80
C LEU A 204 3.35 8.25 19.55
N GLY A 205 2.84 8.84 20.62
CA GLY A 205 1.74 9.81 20.58
C GLY A 205 0.35 9.18 20.69
N ARG A 206 -0.63 9.74 19.98
CA ARG A 206 -2.08 9.48 20.18
C ARG A 206 -2.65 8.33 19.35
N VAL A 207 -1.84 7.70 18.51
CA VAL A 207 -2.25 6.53 17.69
C VAL A 207 -1.58 5.29 18.28
N CYS A 208 -2.32 4.18 18.31
CA CYS A 208 -1.79 2.93 18.84
C CYS A 208 -0.96 2.19 17.78
N TYR A 209 0.26 1.79 18.13
CA TYR A 209 1.19 1.11 17.24
C TYR A 209 1.55 -0.28 17.78
N ILE A 210 2.13 -1.11 16.91
CA ILE A 210 2.59 -2.43 17.30
C ILE A 210 3.74 -2.35 18.32
N ASN A 211 3.72 -3.24 19.30
CA ASN A 211 4.74 -3.28 20.33
C ASN A 211 6.12 -3.64 19.74
N PRO A 212 7.20 -2.94 20.16
CA PRO A 212 8.52 -3.10 19.53
C PRO A 212 9.22 -4.43 19.84
N PHE A 213 8.92 -5.08 20.98
CA PHE A 213 9.63 -6.29 21.42
C PHE A 213 9.35 -7.52 20.54
N GLU A 214 8.11 -7.69 20.07
CA GLU A 214 7.70 -8.87 19.28
C GLU A 214 7.21 -8.52 17.86
N GLY A 215 7.01 -7.23 17.56
CA GLY A 215 6.44 -6.78 16.28
C GLY A 215 7.31 -7.05 15.05
N TRP A 216 8.60 -7.33 15.24
CA TRP A 216 9.48 -7.70 14.14
C TRP A 216 9.08 -9.00 13.46
N GLY A 217 8.80 -10.04 14.25
CA GLY A 217 8.50 -11.37 13.73
C GLY A 217 7.11 -11.47 13.10
N THR A 218 6.14 -10.78 13.68
CA THR A 218 4.71 -10.91 13.36
C THR A 218 4.23 -9.93 12.31
N PHE A 219 4.75 -8.70 12.32
CA PHE A 219 4.28 -7.63 11.45
C PHE A 219 5.34 -7.20 10.43
N TRP A 220 6.50 -6.72 10.88
CA TRP A 220 7.47 -6.09 9.98
C TRP A 220 8.10 -7.07 8.98
N ILE A 221 8.52 -8.26 9.42
CA ILE A 221 9.11 -9.26 8.52
C ILE A 221 8.09 -9.72 7.47
N PRO A 222 6.86 -10.17 7.83
CA PRO A 222 5.87 -10.55 6.82
C PRO A 222 5.49 -9.39 5.88
N LEU A 223 5.40 -8.17 6.39
CA LEU A 223 5.15 -6.96 5.60
C LEU A 223 6.23 -6.73 4.54
N ILE A 224 7.51 -6.82 4.92
CA ILE A 224 8.64 -6.67 4.02
C ILE A 224 8.66 -7.78 2.98
N VAL A 225 8.45 -9.04 3.39
CA VAL A 225 8.45 -10.21 2.49
C VAL A 225 7.37 -10.08 1.41
N ILE A 226 6.12 -9.78 1.81
CA ILE A 226 5.01 -9.65 0.85
C ILE A 226 5.24 -8.45 -0.08
N THR A 227 5.75 -7.34 0.45
CA THR A 227 6.05 -6.14 -0.33
C THR A 227 7.18 -6.39 -1.34
N ALA A 228 8.24 -7.08 -0.93
CA ALA A 228 9.35 -7.48 -1.80
C ALA A 228 8.90 -8.45 -2.90
N LEU A 229 8.07 -9.44 -2.57
CA LEU A 229 7.49 -10.36 -3.55
C LEU A 229 6.61 -9.61 -4.58
N THR A 230 5.79 -8.67 -4.11
CA THR A 230 4.96 -7.82 -4.98
C THR A 230 5.82 -6.99 -5.94
N PHE A 231 6.91 -6.40 -5.42
CA PHE A 231 7.85 -5.65 -6.24
C PHE A 231 8.55 -6.54 -7.27
N LEU A 232 8.99 -7.74 -6.88
CA LEU A 232 9.64 -8.68 -7.78
C LEU A 232 8.72 -9.08 -8.95
N LEU A 233 7.47 -9.46 -8.66
CA LEU A 233 6.49 -9.79 -9.70
C LEU A 233 6.27 -8.62 -10.65
N GLN A 234 6.13 -7.41 -10.11
CA GLN A 234 5.94 -6.20 -10.90
C GLN A 234 7.16 -5.86 -11.77
N ALA A 235 8.37 -5.99 -11.22
CA ALA A 235 9.63 -5.73 -11.91
C ALA A 235 9.86 -6.74 -13.04
N LEU A 236 9.60 -8.03 -12.80
CA LEU A 236 9.71 -9.07 -13.82
C LEU A 236 8.74 -8.83 -14.98
N THR A 237 7.48 -8.52 -14.67
CA THR A 237 6.48 -8.24 -15.71
C THR A 237 6.83 -6.98 -16.51
N MET A 238 7.32 -5.93 -15.84
CA MET A 238 7.77 -4.72 -16.53
C MET A 238 9.00 -5.00 -17.41
N GLY A 239 9.99 -5.72 -16.90
CA GLY A 239 11.19 -6.09 -17.63
C GLY A 239 10.86 -6.85 -18.92
N TYR A 240 9.93 -7.80 -18.85
CA TYR A 240 9.45 -8.52 -20.03
C TYR A 240 8.69 -7.63 -21.03
N CYS A 241 7.82 -6.72 -20.55
CA CYS A 241 7.12 -5.77 -21.40
C CYS A 241 8.10 -4.88 -22.16
N VAL A 242 9.10 -4.35 -21.46
CA VAL A 242 10.15 -3.50 -22.02
C VAL A 242 10.99 -4.27 -23.03
N PHE A 243 11.44 -5.48 -22.69
CA PHE A 243 12.23 -6.35 -23.58
C PHE A 243 11.49 -6.65 -24.89
N THR A 244 10.21 -7.06 -24.79
CA THR A 244 9.39 -7.39 -25.96
C THR A 244 9.14 -6.19 -26.87
N VAL A 245 9.05 -4.97 -26.32
CA VAL A 245 8.92 -3.73 -27.14
C VAL A 245 10.24 -3.29 -27.76
N LEU A 246 11.37 -3.46 -27.07
CA LEU A 246 12.68 -3.04 -27.57
C LEU A 246 13.22 -3.99 -28.64
N ARG A 247 12.94 -5.29 -28.54
CA ARG A 247 13.50 -6.32 -29.45
C ARG A 247 13.26 -6.01 -30.95
N PRO A 248 12.06 -5.63 -31.43
CA PRO A 248 11.83 -5.31 -32.84
C PRO A 248 12.52 -4.00 -33.28
N ILE A 249 12.60 -3.01 -32.38
CA ILE A 249 13.25 -1.71 -32.67
C ILE A 249 14.75 -1.91 -32.83
N LEU A 250 15.34 -2.73 -31.95
CA LEU A 250 16.76 -3.07 -32.01
C LEU A 250 17.09 -3.87 -33.27
N GLN A 251 16.26 -4.84 -33.65
CA GLN A 251 16.46 -5.62 -34.88
C GLN A 251 16.35 -4.75 -36.15
N LYS A 252 15.35 -3.86 -36.22
CA LYS A 252 15.17 -2.93 -37.35
C LYS A 252 16.33 -1.92 -37.48
N SER A 253 17.01 -1.58 -36.39
CA SER A 253 18.19 -0.70 -36.42
C SER A 253 19.46 -1.38 -36.94
N ILE A 254 19.57 -2.71 -36.81
CA ILE A 254 20.71 -3.50 -37.26
C ILE A 254 20.59 -3.83 -38.76
N GLU A 255 19.37 -3.95 -39.27
CA GLU A 255 19.08 -4.23 -40.69
C GLU A 255 19.22 -3.01 -41.62
N PHE A 256 19.49 -1.80 -41.08
CA PHE A 256 19.81 -0.60 -41.85
C PHE A 256 21.26 -0.61 -42.41
N SER A 257 21.74 -1.77 -42.86
CA SER A 257 22.93 -1.88 -43.71
C SER A 257 22.48 -2.05 -45.17
N PRO A 258 22.84 -1.13 -46.09
CA PRO A 258 22.23 -1.10 -47.41
C PRO A 258 22.81 -2.22 -48.28
N ARG A 259 22.04 -3.29 -48.50
CA ARG A 259 22.19 -4.10 -49.72
C ARG A 259 20.83 -4.33 -50.36
N HIS A 260 20.68 -3.69 -51.52
CA HIS A 260 19.63 -3.88 -52.50
C HIS A 260 19.34 -5.37 -52.74
N LEU A 261 18.11 -5.82 -52.46
CA LEU A 261 17.45 -6.96 -53.10
C LEU A 261 15.92 -6.83 -52.88
N PRO A 262 15.08 -6.97 -53.92
CA PRO A 262 13.63 -6.79 -53.80
C PRO A 262 12.96 -8.10 -53.36
N GLN A 263 12.37 -8.15 -52.17
CA GLN A 263 11.54 -9.27 -51.72
C GLN A 263 10.17 -8.79 -51.23
N GLU A 264 9.36 -8.36 -52.20
CA GLU A 264 8.19 -7.49 -52.03
C GLU A 264 6.89 -8.12 -51.46
N SER A 265 6.93 -9.24 -50.73
CA SER A 265 5.67 -9.83 -50.22
C SER A 265 5.72 -10.52 -48.86
N VAL A 266 6.87 -11.07 -48.45
CA VAL A 266 7.03 -11.69 -47.11
C VAL A 266 7.30 -10.62 -46.05
N GLU A 267 8.05 -9.58 -46.44
CA GLU A 267 8.46 -8.47 -45.56
C GLU A 267 7.27 -7.61 -45.10
N TYR A 268 6.28 -7.36 -45.97
CA TYR A 268 5.08 -6.58 -45.63
C TYR A 268 4.16 -7.29 -44.61
N ARG A 269 4.09 -8.63 -44.64
CA ARG A 269 3.27 -9.42 -43.70
C ARG A 269 3.93 -9.51 -42.32
N GLN A 270 5.26 -9.63 -42.25
CA GLN A 270 5.99 -9.60 -40.98
C GLN A 270 6.07 -8.19 -40.36
N ASP A 271 6.27 -7.15 -41.16
CA ASP A 271 6.33 -5.77 -40.65
C ASP A 271 4.94 -5.29 -40.17
N SER A 272 3.83 -5.78 -40.75
CA SER A 272 2.47 -5.50 -40.27
C SER A 272 2.10 -6.25 -38.99
N GLU A 273 2.44 -7.55 -38.85
CA GLU A 273 2.25 -8.31 -37.60
C GLU A 273 3.12 -7.78 -36.45
N ALA A 274 4.39 -7.42 -36.71
CA ALA A 274 5.31 -6.82 -35.73
C ALA A 274 4.90 -5.40 -35.32
N ARG A 275 4.34 -4.62 -36.26
CA ARG A 275 3.81 -3.28 -35.99
C ARG A 275 2.49 -3.34 -35.22
N GLN A 276 1.62 -4.32 -35.48
CA GLN A 276 0.40 -4.54 -34.70
C GLN A 276 0.68 -5.01 -33.27
N THR A 277 1.65 -5.94 -33.08
CA THR A 277 2.08 -6.37 -31.74
C THR A 277 2.78 -5.25 -30.96
N SER A 278 3.62 -4.42 -31.60
CA SER A 278 4.26 -3.27 -30.93
C SER A 278 3.30 -2.13 -30.57
N ILE A 279 2.25 -1.88 -31.36
CA ILE A 279 1.19 -0.90 -31.02
C ILE A 279 0.37 -1.38 -29.81
N GLN A 280 -0.04 -2.66 -29.80
CA GLN A 280 -0.74 -3.23 -28.65
C GLN A 280 0.14 -3.21 -27.39
N THR A 281 1.42 -3.54 -27.51
CA THR A 281 2.35 -3.56 -26.37
C THR A 281 2.69 -2.15 -25.87
N ARG A 282 2.73 -1.13 -26.74
CA ARG A 282 2.83 0.29 -26.33
C ARG A 282 1.59 0.77 -25.57
N LYS A 283 0.39 0.30 -25.95
CA LYS A 283 -0.85 0.57 -25.20
C LYS A 283 -0.81 -0.08 -23.81
N ILE A 284 -0.25 -1.29 -23.70
CA ILE A 284 -0.01 -2.00 -22.43
C ILE A 284 1.03 -1.27 -21.56
N LEU A 285 2.17 -0.86 -22.12
CA LEU A 285 3.22 -0.11 -21.40
C LEU A 285 2.71 1.24 -20.85
N ARG A 286 1.90 1.96 -21.63
CA ARG A 286 1.24 3.21 -21.19
C ARG A 286 0.23 2.97 -20.06
N MET A 287 -0.27 1.75 -19.88
CA MET A 287 -1.17 1.39 -18.78
C MET A 287 -0.44 0.92 -17.50
N GLN A 288 0.80 0.44 -17.58
CA GLN A 288 1.50 -0.18 -16.43
C GLN A 288 2.35 0.75 -15.57
N TRP A 289 2.73 1.94 -16.05
CA TRP A 289 3.60 2.84 -15.27
C TRP A 289 2.97 3.29 -13.94
N ARG A 290 1.64 3.45 -13.88
CA ARG A 290 0.91 3.83 -12.65
C ARG A 290 1.03 2.76 -11.55
N PRO A 291 0.66 1.48 -11.78
CA PRO A 291 0.90 0.40 -10.81
C PRO A 291 2.35 0.26 -10.37
N ILE A 292 3.32 0.45 -11.28
CA ILE A 292 4.74 0.37 -10.95
C ILE A 292 5.14 1.44 -9.95
N ILE A 293 4.73 2.69 -10.18
CA ILE A 293 4.97 3.78 -9.23
C ILE A 293 4.33 3.48 -7.89
N ILE A 294 3.10 2.95 -7.85
CA ILE A 294 2.44 2.57 -6.60
C ILE A 294 3.28 1.55 -5.83
N VAL A 295 3.69 0.45 -6.48
CA VAL A 295 4.45 -0.61 -5.81
C VAL A 295 5.82 -0.10 -5.34
N PHE A 296 6.51 0.69 -6.16
CA PHE A 296 7.78 1.32 -5.78
C PHE A 296 7.62 2.24 -4.56
N MET A 297 6.57 3.07 -4.54
CA MET A 297 6.26 3.92 -3.39
C MET A 297 5.96 3.09 -2.14
N ILE A 298 5.19 2.01 -2.25
CA ILE A 298 4.92 1.11 -1.11
C ILE A 298 6.22 0.53 -0.55
N VAL A 299 7.11 0.01 -1.41
CA VAL A 299 8.42 -0.52 -0.98
C VAL A 299 9.24 0.54 -0.25
N LEU A 300 9.32 1.76 -0.82
CA LEU A 300 10.06 2.87 -0.21
C LEU A 300 9.47 3.24 1.16
N ASN A 301 8.15 3.33 1.26
CA ASN A 301 7.45 3.64 2.51
C ASN A 301 7.68 2.55 3.56
N VAL A 302 7.45 1.28 3.22
CA VAL A 302 7.64 0.15 4.13
C VAL A 302 9.09 0.08 4.61
N THR A 303 10.07 0.22 3.72
CA THR A 303 11.50 0.17 4.08
C THR A 303 11.91 1.33 4.98
N PHE A 304 11.48 2.55 4.65
CA PHE A 304 11.76 3.75 5.45
C PHE A 304 11.15 3.63 6.85
N ILE A 305 9.85 3.32 6.94
CA ILE A 305 9.15 3.21 8.23
C ILE A 305 9.74 2.05 9.05
N SER A 306 10.01 0.88 8.43
CA SER A 306 10.63 -0.25 9.14
C SER A 306 11.95 0.15 9.78
N THR A 307 12.80 0.89 9.05
CA THR A 307 14.10 1.36 9.56
C THR A 307 13.94 2.29 10.77
N VAL A 308 12.98 3.22 10.72
CA VAL A 308 12.69 4.10 11.86
C VAL A 308 12.22 3.30 13.08
N PHE A 309 11.37 2.29 12.88
CA PHE A 309 10.88 1.45 13.97
C PHE A 309 11.93 0.47 14.52
N ILE A 310 12.98 0.09 13.76
CA ILE A 310 14.19 -0.58 14.32
C ILE A 310 14.81 0.31 15.40
N GLU A 311 15.05 1.58 15.07
CA GLU A 311 15.69 2.52 15.98
C GLU A 311 14.84 2.76 17.23
N VAL A 312 13.52 2.80 17.09
CA VAL A 312 12.59 2.87 18.24
C VAL A 312 12.70 1.63 19.11
N GLN A 313 12.77 0.42 18.53
CA GLN A 313 12.97 -0.80 19.32
C GLN A 313 14.29 -0.77 20.10
N GLY A 314 15.35 -0.21 19.51
CA GLY A 314 16.64 -0.02 20.17
C GLY A 314 16.51 0.67 21.53
N ILE A 315 15.58 1.64 21.68
CA ILE A 315 15.31 2.33 22.95
C ILE A 315 14.98 1.36 24.08
N TYR A 316 14.30 0.26 23.79
CA TYR A 316 13.87 -0.71 24.79
C TYR A 316 14.89 -1.81 25.04
N THR A 317 15.80 -2.07 24.09
CA THR A 317 16.74 -3.19 24.13
C THR A 317 18.20 -2.79 24.41
N TYR A 318 18.56 -1.50 24.26
CA TYR A 318 19.93 -1.05 24.52
C TYR A 318 20.34 -1.28 25.98
N PRO A 319 21.65 -1.49 26.25
CA PRO A 319 22.15 -1.68 27.60
C PRO A 319 21.93 -0.42 28.44
N THR A 320 21.67 -0.61 29.74
CA THR A 320 21.41 0.46 30.71
C THR A 320 22.47 1.57 30.65
N GLU A 321 23.73 1.23 30.39
CA GLU A 321 24.87 2.15 30.31
C GLU A 321 24.68 3.31 29.32
N ARG A 322 23.99 3.09 28.18
CA ARG A 322 23.71 4.18 27.23
C ARG A 322 22.71 5.19 27.76
N PHE A 323 21.82 4.76 28.67
CA PHE A 323 20.75 5.57 29.22
C PHE A 323 21.16 6.36 30.46
N VAL A 324 22.13 5.85 31.23
CA VAL A 324 22.62 6.47 32.46
C VAL A 324 22.94 7.97 32.28
N PRO A 325 23.64 8.42 31.22
CA PRO A 325 23.96 9.84 31.06
C PRO A 325 22.72 10.73 30.89
N TRP A 326 21.69 10.25 30.19
CA TRP A 326 20.45 10.98 29.99
C TRP A 326 19.60 11.00 31.26
N ALA A 327 19.43 9.84 31.91
CA ALA A 327 18.72 9.73 33.18
C ALA A 327 19.38 10.58 34.28
N ALA A 328 20.72 10.55 34.37
CA ALA A 328 21.47 11.39 35.29
C ALA A 328 21.28 12.88 35.00
N CYS A 329 21.24 13.29 33.73
CA CYS A 329 20.93 14.67 33.37
C CYS A 329 19.54 15.09 33.86
N LEU A 330 18.52 14.25 33.66
CA LEU A 330 17.16 14.53 34.11
C LEU A 330 17.07 14.72 35.63
N VAL A 331 17.79 13.89 36.40
CA VAL A 331 17.84 13.97 37.86
C VAL A 331 18.58 15.22 38.34
N LEU A 332 19.73 15.53 37.73
CA LEU A 332 20.59 16.63 38.19
C LEU A 332 20.06 18.01 37.81
N MET A 333 19.51 18.15 36.61
CA MET A 333 19.11 19.44 36.05
C MET A 333 17.60 19.71 36.16
N GLY A 334 16.80 18.70 36.55
CA GLY A 334 15.37 18.82 36.84
C GLY A 334 14.48 19.24 35.67
N GLY A 335 15.03 19.41 34.46
CA GLY A 335 14.32 19.90 33.28
C GLY A 335 14.73 19.16 32.01
N LYS A 336 13.73 18.62 31.29
CA LYS A 336 13.96 17.81 30.07
C LYS A 336 14.67 18.58 28.97
N ASP A 337 14.39 19.88 28.83
CA ASP A 337 14.90 20.71 27.73
C ASP A 337 16.43 20.81 27.75
N ASN A 338 17.02 20.82 28.94
CA ASN A 338 18.47 20.84 29.14
C ASN A 338 19.14 19.50 28.78
N CYS A 339 18.36 18.42 28.72
CA CYS A 339 18.84 17.05 28.53
C CYS A 339 18.52 16.49 27.14
N MET A 340 18.00 17.32 26.23
CA MET A 340 17.63 16.93 24.87
C MET A 340 18.86 16.44 24.06
N SER A 341 20.03 17.04 24.26
CA SER A 341 21.26 16.61 23.55
C SER A 341 21.67 15.17 23.88
N GLN A 342 21.41 14.74 25.11
CA GLN A 342 21.63 13.37 25.56
C GLN A 342 20.50 12.45 25.09
N ALA A 343 19.26 12.97 25.05
CA ALA A 343 18.09 12.26 24.52
C ALA A 343 18.21 11.97 23.01
N ASP A 344 18.86 12.84 22.23
CA ASP A 344 19.06 12.66 20.79
C ASP A 344 20.00 11.49 20.44
N LYS A 345 20.95 11.18 21.33
CA LYS A 345 21.79 9.96 21.23
C LYS A 345 20.99 8.68 21.51
N LEU A 346 19.76 8.89 21.99
CA LEU A 346 18.72 8.01 22.42
C LEU A 346 18.12 6.94 21.51
N GLY A 347 18.44 6.84 20.22
CA GLY A 347 17.51 6.30 19.21
C GLY A 347 17.12 7.38 18.18
N PRO A 348 15.96 7.31 17.50
CA PRO A 348 15.69 8.19 16.37
C PRO A 348 15.36 9.62 16.81
N PRO A 349 15.80 10.63 16.03
CA PRO A 349 15.52 12.03 16.30
C PRO A 349 14.06 12.37 16.03
N GLU A 350 13.55 13.43 16.67
CA GLU A 350 12.14 13.82 16.62
C GLU A 350 11.63 13.99 15.19
N ASN A 351 12.38 14.71 14.35
CA ASN A 351 11.99 15.01 12.97
C ASN A 351 11.85 13.74 12.13
N LEU A 352 12.66 12.71 12.40
CA LEU A 352 12.62 11.45 11.65
C LEU A 352 11.33 10.67 11.97
N ILE A 353 10.95 10.60 13.25
CA ILE A 353 9.71 9.95 13.67
C ILE A 353 8.50 10.72 13.19
N VAL A 354 8.49 12.05 13.38
CA VAL A 354 7.40 12.90 12.89
C VAL A 354 7.23 12.73 11.38
N ALA A 355 8.32 12.71 10.61
CA ALA A 355 8.28 12.45 9.18
C ALA A 355 7.71 11.06 8.86
N ALA A 356 8.13 10.00 9.56
CA ALA A 356 7.61 8.65 9.37
C ALA A 356 6.11 8.55 9.66
N LEU A 357 5.64 9.19 10.73
CA LEU A 357 4.24 9.15 11.15
C LEU A 357 3.35 10.02 10.24
N ILE A 358 3.83 11.18 9.80
CA ILE A 358 3.15 11.99 8.77
C ILE A 358 3.09 11.20 7.46
N LEU A 359 4.20 10.60 7.04
CA LEU A 359 4.25 9.80 5.80
C LEU A 359 3.23 8.66 5.82
N LEU A 360 3.11 7.98 6.96
CA LEU A 360 2.11 6.94 7.18
C LEU A 360 0.68 7.49 7.13
N ALA A 361 0.41 8.65 7.74
CA ALA A 361 -0.89 9.31 7.65
C ALA A 361 -1.25 9.75 6.23
N ILE A 362 -0.26 10.20 5.44
CA ILE A 362 -0.48 10.68 4.07
C ILE A 362 -0.30 9.63 2.97
N CYS A 363 -0.02 8.37 3.32
CA CYS A 363 0.24 7.32 2.33
C CYS A 363 -0.91 7.14 1.33
N GLY A 364 -2.16 7.42 1.76
CA GLY A 364 -3.35 7.41 0.92
C GLY A 364 -3.33 8.47 -0.20
N LEU A 365 -2.59 9.57 -0.04
CA LEU A 365 -2.50 10.62 -1.08
C LEU A 365 -2.02 10.04 -2.42
N TRP A 366 -1.03 9.15 -2.37
CA TRP A 366 -0.50 8.47 -3.56
C TRP A 366 -1.55 7.62 -4.25
N GLY A 367 -2.42 6.97 -3.48
CA GLY A 367 -3.57 6.23 -4.00
C GLY A 367 -4.46 7.15 -4.83
N VAL A 368 -4.84 8.33 -4.31
CA VAL A 368 -5.72 9.27 -5.03
C VAL A 368 -5.08 9.70 -6.34
N ILE A 369 -3.83 10.16 -6.29
CA ILE A 369 -3.11 10.69 -7.45
C ILE A 369 -2.97 9.62 -8.54
N LEU A 370 -2.64 8.38 -8.15
CA LEU A 370 -2.32 7.32 -9.11
C LEU A 370 -3.57 6.58 -9.62
N PHE A 371 -4.66 6.56 -8.85
CA PHE A 371 -5.94 5.99 -9.29
C PHE A 371 -6.83 6.98 -10.05
N ALA A 372 -6.69 8.30 -9.84
CA ALA A 372 -7.45 9.30 -10.56
C ALA A 372 -7.12 9.30 -12.07
N ARG A 373 -8.14 9.08 -12.91
CA ARG A 373 -8.00 9.11 -14.39
C ARG A 373 -8.72 10.34 -14.95
N SER A 374 -8.15 10.96 -15.98
CA SER A 374 -8.80 12.07 -16.69
C SER A 374 -10.15 11.66 -17.30
N SER A 375 -10.31 10.38 -17.66
CA SER A 375 -11.59 9.82 -18.12
C SER A 375 -12.71 9.96 -17.08
N MET A 376 -12.38 9.87 -15.79
CA MET A 376 -13.35 10.04 -14.70
C MET A 376 -13.80 11.50 -14.60
N LEU A 377 -12.88 12.45 -14.77
CA LEU A 377 -13.20 13.88 -14.76
C LEU A 377 -14.15 14.23 -15.91
N LEU A 378 -13.85 13.74 -17.12
CA LEU A 378 -14.71 13.94 -18.29
C LEU A 378 -16.09 13.35 -18.10
N ALA A 379 -16.18 12.13 -17.54
CA ALA A 379 -17.46 11.48 -17.26
C ALA A 379 -18.28 12.20 -16.17
N TRP A 380 -17.63 12.80 -15.15
CA TRP A 380 -18.30 13.71 -14.22
C TRP A 380 -18.85 14.95 -14.92
N ILE A 381 -18.06 15.58 -15.80
CA ILE A 381 -18.50 16.74 -16.58
C ILE A 381 -19.70 16.39 -17.46
N ASP A 382 -19.66 15.24 -18.12
CA ASP A 382 -20.75 14.75 -18.97
C ASP A 382 -22.01 14.40 -18.17
N LEU A 383 -21.86 13.93 -16.92
CA LEU A 383 -22.96 13.71 -15.98
C LEU A 383 -23.62 15.03 -15.57
N PHE A 384 -22.82 16.04 -15.19
CA PHE A 384 -23.33 17.36 -14.80
C PHE A 384 -23.97 18.11 -15.98
N LYS A 385 -23.49 17.88 -17.21
CA LYS A 385 -24.09 18.42 -18.44
C LYS A 385 -25.35 17.68 -18.90
N GLY A 386 -25.77 16.61 -18.21
CA GLY A 386 -26.95 15.81 -18.57
C GLY A 386 -26.76 14.88 -19.79
N SER A 387 -25.57 14.88 -20.39
CA SER A 387 -25.22 14.12 -21.61
C SER A 387 -24.96 12.63 -21.36
N LEU A 388 -24.71 12.24 -20.09
CA LEU A 388 -24.35 10.86 -19.75
C LEU A 388 -25.55 9.88 -19.75
N ARG A 389 -26.77 10.35 -19.42
CA ARG A 389 -27.96 9.48 -19.28
C ARG A 389 -28.42 8.83 -20.60
N PRO A 390 -28.44 9.52 -21.75
CA PRO A 390 -28.75 8.91 -23.04
C PRO A 390 -27.70 7.89 -23.48
N LYS A 391 -26.42 8.20 -23.25
CA LYS A 391 -25.28 7.38 -23.70
C LYS A 391 -25.16 6.07 -22.91
N ILE A 392 -25.41 6.10 -21.60
CA ILE A 392 -25.47 4.90 -20.76
C ILE A 392 -26.65 4.01 -21.16
N ARG A 393 -27.84 4.58 -21.38
CA ARG A 393 -29.02 3.79 -21.82
C ARG A 393 -28.81 3.09 -23.16
N LEU A 394 -28.08 3.71 -24.09
CA LEU A 394 -27.73 3.10 -25.37
C LEU A 394 -26.73 1.96 -25.21
N LEU A 395 -25.67 2.16 -24.41
CA LEU A 395 -24.68 1.13 -24.09
C LEU A 395 -25.30 -0.08 -23.36
N ASP A 396 -26.19 0.15 -22.39
CA ASP A 396 -26.89 -0.93 -21.68
C ASP A 396 -27.83 -1.69 -22.64
N ALA A 397 -28.48 -0.99 -23.57
CA ALA A 397 -29.34 -1.62 -24.59
C ALA A 397 -28.52 -2.44 -25.61
N GLU A 398 -27.32 -2.00 -25.97
CA GLU A 398 -26.43 -2.68 -26.90
C GLU A 398 -25.80 -3.93 -26.26
N VAL A 399 -25.34 -3.83 -25.00
CA VAL A 399 -24.87 -5.00 -24.23
C VAL A 399 -26.00 -6.00 -23.98
N ALA A 400 -27.22 -5.54 -23.72
CA ALA A 400 -28.38 -6.41 -23.59
C ALA A 400 -28.76 -7.09 -24.93
N ALA A 401 -28.60 -6.39 -26.06
CA ALA A 401 -28.82 -6.97 -27.38
C ALA A 401 -27.76 -8.03 -27.74
N GLU A 402 -26.50 -7.80 -27.34
CA GLU A 402 -25.40 -8.72 -27.60
C GLU A 402 -25.44 -9.97 -26.70
N ALA A 403 -25.96 -9.85 -25.48
CA ALA A 403 -26.23 -10.99 -24.59
C ALA A 403 -27.34 -11.93 -25.10
N VAL A 404 -28.19 -11.46 -26.03
CA VAL A 404 -29.32 -12.23 -26.59
C VAL A 404 -28.95 -12.95 -27.89
N SER A 405 -27.76 -12.73 -28.47
CA SER A 405 -27.31 -13.41 -29.69
C SER A 405 -26.30 -14.52 -29.39
N PRO A 406 -26.67 -15.81 -29.42
CA PRO A 406 -25.73 -16.90 -29.21
C PRO A 406 -25.18 -17.39 -30.57
N SER A 407 -24.02 -16.92 -31.03
CA SER A 407 -23.15 -17.73 -31.91
C SER A 407 -21.78 -17.14 -32.26
N GLN A 408 -20.80 -18.06 -32.26
CA GLN A 408 -19.70 -18.20 -33.21
C GLN A 408 -18.56 -17.18 -33.23
N PHE A 409 -17.46 -17.54 -32.54
CA PHE A 409 -16.12 -17.34 -33.07
C PHE A 409 -15.51 -18.71 -33.45
N PRO A 410 -14.94 -18.89 -34.66
CA PRO A 410 -14.26 -20.12 -35.01
C PRO A 410 -12.92 -20.21 -34.24
N PRO A 411 -12.47 -21.40 -33.84
CA PRO A 411 -11.15 -21.56 -33.26
C PRO A 411 -10.06 -21.31 -34.31
N ARG A 412 -9.00 -20.62 -33.87
CA ARG A 412 -7.73 -20.42 -34.59
C ARG A 412 -7.20 -21.78 -35.07
N ALA A 413 -7.03 -21.94 -36.38
CA ALA A 413 -6.42 -23.12 -36.97
C ALA A 413 -4.99 -23.28 -36.44
N ARG A 414 -4.73 -24.40 -35.77
CA ARG A 414 -3.41 -24.90 -35.41
C ARG A 414 -2.72 -25.28 -36.71
N SER A 415 -1.52 -24.78 -37.00
CA SER A 415 -0.78 -25.16 -38.21
C SER A 415 -0.37 -26.63 -38.12
N GLY A 416 -1.21 -27.48 -38.70
CA GLY A 416 -0.94 -28.88 -39.01
C GLY A 416 -1.02 -29.02 -40.53
N SER A 417 0.10 -29.35 -41.13
CA SER A 417 0.24 -29.82 -42.51
C SER A 417 -0.86 -30.80 -42.91
N SER A 418 -1.61 -30.53 -43.99
CA SER A 418 -2.05 -31.53 -44.98
C SER A 418 -2.84 -30.86 -46.10
N ASP A 419 -2.62 -31.37 -47.31
CA ASP A 419 -3.15 -30.95 -48.60
C ASP A 419 -4.67 -30.78 -48.67
N CYS A 420 -5.13 -29.84 -49.51
CA CYS A 420 -6.47 -29.89 -50.12
C CYS A 420 -6.42 -29.30 -51.54
N GLU A 421 -6.08 -30.22 -52.45
CA GLU A 421 -6.80 -30.56 -53.67
C GLU A 421 -7.65 -29.49 -54.38
N LEU A 422 -7.31 -29.37 -55.66
CA LEU A 422 -7.82 -28.50 -56.71
C LEU A 422 -9.19 -28.97 -57.23
N ILE A 423 -10.27 -28.20 -57.05
CA ILE A 423 -11.50 -28.35 -57.86
C ILE A 423 -12.06 -26.99 -58.35
N ARG A 424 -11.93 -26.79 -59.67
CA ARG A 424 -12.68 -26.01 -60.69
C ARG A 424 -13.79 -24.99 -60.32
N LEU A 425 -13.58 -23.77 -60.88
CA LEU A 425 -14.49 -22.78 -61.53
C LEU A 425 -15.29 -21.76 -60.68
N PRO A 426 -15.70 -20.59 -61.24
CA PRO A 426 -14.99 -19.62 -62.10
C PRO A 426 -15.04 -18.16 -61.59
N LYS A 427 -14.17 -17.30 -62.16
CA LYS A 427 -14.07 -15.84 -61.94
C LYS A 427 -15.42 -15.11 -61.99
N ARG A 428 -15.76 -14.35 -60.93
CA ARG A 428 -16.43 -13.03 -60.98
C ARG A 428 -16.41 -12.34 -59.60
N GLN A 429 -15.91 -11.10 -59.62
CA GLN A 429 -16.11 -10.00 -58.64
C GLN A 429 -15.73 -10.23 -57.16
N CYS A 430 -14.46 -9.98 -56.85
CA CYS A 430 -14.09 -9.37 -55.56
C CYS A 430 -13.99 -7.85 -55.79
N VAL A 431 -15.01 -7.11 -55.39
CA VAL A 431 -14.96 -5.65 -55.27
C VAL A 431 -14.48 -5.33 -53.86
N SER A 432 -13.37 -4.61 -53.75
CA SER A 432 -12.90 -3.98 -52.51
C SER A 432 -13.61 -2.64 -52.33
N PRO A 433 -14.11 -2.26 -51.15
CA PRO A 433 -14.31 -0.87 -50.81
C PRO A 433 -13.08 -0.35 -50.05
N VAL A 434 -12.39 0.59 -50.69
CA VAL A 434 -11.39 1.47 -50.10
C VAL A 434 -12.12 2.57 -49.32
N ILE A 435 -11.87 2.59 -48.00
CA ILE A 435 -11.72 3.72 -47.06
C ILE A 435 -12.78 4.84 -47.06
N SER A 436 -13.42 5.02 -45.89
CA SER A 436 -13.61 6.35 -45.29
C SER A 436 -13.00 6.32 -43.89
N GLU A 437 -12.06 7.23 -43.66
CA GLU A 437 -11.57 7.64 -42.33
C GLU A 437 -12.72 8.24 -41.50
N ASP A 438 -12.43 8.42 -40.22
CA ASP A 438 -13.28 8.93 -39.14
C ASP A 438 -14.29 7.94 -38.52
N PHE A 439 -13.81 7.12 -37.58
CA PHE A 439 -14.52 6.99 -36.31
C PHE A 439 -13.61 6.51 -35.18
N HIS A 440 -13.58 7.29 -34.10
CA HIS A 440 -13.01 6.95 -32.80
C HIS A 440 -13.68 5.66 -32.29
N SER A 441 -12.96 4.54 -32.27
CA SER A 441 -13.42 3.36 -31.54
C SER A 441 -12.34 2.79 -30.65
N ASP A 442 -12.45 3.11 -29.36
CA ASP A 442 -11.81 2.39 -28.27
C ASP A 442 -12.68 1.15 -27.94
N TYR A 443 -12.54 0.09 -28.73
CA TYR A 443 -13.01 -1.23 -28.30
C TYR A 443 -12.05 -1.73 -27.21
N THR A 444 -12.53 -1.64 -25.97
CA THR A 444 -11.86 -2.19 -24.78
C THR A 444 -12.57 -3.50 -24.46
N TYR A 445 -11.81 -4.59 -24.39
CA TYR A 445 -12.29 -5.94 -24.08
C TYR A 445 -13.27 -5.94 -22.90
N VAL A 446 -14.54 -6.18 -23.20
CA VAL A 446 -15.55 -6.58 -22.23
C VAL A 446 -15.27 -8.05 -21.94
N VAL A 447 -14.66 -8.33 -20.79
CA VAL A 447 -14.69 -9.68 -20.22
C VAL A 447 -16.11 -9.86 -19.72
N THR A 448 -16.85 -10.75 -20.36
CA THR A 448 -18.21 -11.15 -19.98
C THR A 448 -18.20 -11.71 -18.55
N GLU A 449 -19.17 -11.24 -17.76
CA GLU A 449 -19.28 -11.41 -16.31
C GLU A 449 -19.55 -12.82 -15.81
#